data_AF-A0A0J8U9R0-F1
#
_entry.id   AF-A0A0J8U9R0-F1
#
_cell.length_a   1.000
_cell.length_b   1.000
_cell.length_c   1.000
_cell.angle_alpha   90.00
_cell.angle_beta   90.00
_cell.angle_gamma   90.00
#
_symmetry.space_group_name_H-M   'P 1'
#
loop_
_entity.id
_entity.type
_entity.pdbx_description
1 polymer ?
#
loop_
_entity_poly.entity_id
_entity_poly.type
_entity_poly.pdbx_seq_one_letter_code
_entity_poly.pdbx_strand_id
1 'polypeptide(L)'
;MGWFDVAHLLRVDLPWWPYTLRSTEAIAAWRPGHECQALRPVNDYYDEQILLGLIDGAVDESAPGARYIAEALNRRIEGRICLSSGPDVPGGVERKGLMQAAFPRFRSTELPDPPIDWEMRTLLCLRVPNRADRHAAMTLLNDRDELLPNIGCTIRSGPGRGPLAQEWVTRLKPIGSDPESLGSMFAEAKLTTEQLGSAQWSWWEDYENPDCWAIRSADDVVDATVGTRIPGIDGRWLVEFELDKNGESAFFRDNKGWVWPMPSMRTVYFNSGYGGTGPQNLVEAVTALRANAGADMRFAAPMTEESPLSDLIFDTSPPLAVSAAELDRLLPR
;
A
#
# COMPACT_ATOMS: atom_id res chain seq x y z
N MET A 1 -19.14 32.56 -10.69
CA MET A 1 -19.36 33.22 -9.39
C MET A 1 -18.86 32.29 -8.31
N GLY A 2 -17.87 32.71 -7.54
CA GLY A 2 -17.39 31.99 -6.36
C GLY A 2 -18.09 32.45 -5.08
N TRP A 3 -17.88 31.75 -3.97
CA TRP A 3 -18.44 32.10 -2.65
C TRP A 3 -18.09 33.53 -2.20
N PHE A 4 -16.95 34.06 -2.63
CA PHE A 4 -16.54 35.44 -2.37
C PHE A 4 -17.40 36.47 -3.10
N ASP A 5 -17.84 36.19 -4.33
CA ASP A 5 -18.74 37.08 -5.06
C ASP A 5 -20.08 37.18 -4.33
N VAL A 6 -20.55 36.06 -3.78
CA VAL A 6 -21.78 35.99 -2.98
C VAL A 6 -21.64 36.77 -1.68
N ALA A 7 -20.54 36.58 -0.93
CA ALA A 7 -20.27 37.35 0.29
C ALA A 7 -20.17 38.86 0.01
N HIS A 8 -19.51 39.24 -1.09
CA HIS A 8 -19.39 40.63 -1.52
C HIS A 8 -20.75 41.25 -1.88
N LEU A 9 -21.59 40.51 -2.61
CA LEU A 9 -22.94 40.94 -2.99
C LEU A 9 -23.86 41.08 -1.77
N LEU A 10 -23.79 40.13 -0.84
CA LEU A 10 -24.64 40.12 0.34
C LEU A 10 -24.14 41.05 1.46
N ARG A 11 -22.90 41.56 1.37
CA ARG A 11 -22.25 42.41 2.38
C ARG A 11 -22.22 41.76 3.78
N VAL A 12 -22.16 40.43 3.83
CA VAL A 12 -22.08 39.64 5.07
C VAL A 12 -21.00 38.58 4.94
N ASP A 13 -20.39 38.21 6.07
CA ASP A 13 -19.51 37.05 6.12
C ASP A 13 -20.34 35.77 5.99
N LEU A 14 -19.93 34.88 5.08
CA LEU A 14 -20.58 33.59 4.89
C LEU A 14 -19.82 32.50 5.68
N PRO A 15 -20.54 31.58 6.33
CA PRO A 15 -19.90 30.46 7.00
C PRO A 15 -19.27 29.51 5.98
N TRP A 16 -18.06 29.05 6.26
CA TRP A 16 -17.32 28.12 5.43
C TRP A 16 -16.91 26.89 6.24
N TRP A 17 -17.20 25.70 5.69
CA TRP A 17 -16.75 24.42 6.23
C TRP A 17 -15.68 23.83 5.33
N PRO A 18 -14.49 23.50 5.89
CA PRO A 18 -13.53 22.65 5.22
C PRO A 18 -14.22 21.39 4.71
N TYR A 19 -13.79 20.89 3.55
CA TYR A 19 -14.37 19.70 2.92
C TYR A 19 -14.51 18.53 3.90
N THR A 20 -13.46 18.28 4.70
CA THR A 20 -13.41 17.20 5.68
C THR A 20 -14.24 17.43 6.95
N LEU A 21 -14.89 18.59 7.09
CA LEU A 21 -15.73 18.95 8.24
C LEU A 21 -17.16 19.28 7.82
N ARG A 22 -17.55 18.96 6.58
CA ARG A 22 -18.92 19.17 6.08
C ARG A 22 -19.85 18.12 6.67
N SER A 23 -20.45 18.45 7.82
CA SER A 23 -21.57 17.69 8.38
C SER A 23 -22.89 18.37 7.98
N THR A 24 -23.78 17.63 7.34
CA THR A 24 -25.13 18.11 6.97
C THR A 24 -25.89 18.62 8.19
N GLU A 25 -25.79 17.92 9.32
CA GLU A 25 -26.43 18.31 10.58
C GLU A 25 -25.82 19.61 11.13
N ALA A 26 -24.50 19.72 11.16
CA ALA A 26 -23.80 20.91 11.66
C ALA A 26 -24.09 22.16 10.81
N ILE A 27 -24.18 21.99 9.49
CA ILE A 27 -24.53 23.04 8.53
C ILE A 27 -25.99 23.47 8.72
N ALA A 28 -26.92 22.52 8.85
CA ALA A 28 -28.34 22.82 9.07
C ALA A 28 -28.61 23.50 10.43
N ALA A 29 -27.81 23.18 11.45
CA ALA A 29 -27.91 23.76 12.79
C ALA A 29 -27.25 25.15 12.92
N TRP A 30 -26.40 25.55 11.96
CA TRP A 30 -25.67 26.82 12.06
C TRP A 30 -26.58 28.04 11.89
N ARG A 31 -26.30 29.11 12.66
CA ARG A 31 -26.94 30.42 12.54
C ARG A 31 -25.88 31.53 12.59
N PRO A 32 -26.15 32.71 11.99
CA PRO A 32 -25.26 33.86 12.14
C PRO A 32 -24.98 34.17 13.61
N GLY A 33 -23.70 34.30 13.97
CA GLY A 33 -23.25 34.52 15.35
C GLY A 33 -22.99 33.26 16.17
N HIS A 34 -23.22 32.06 15.63
CA HIS A 34 -22.78 30.81 16.29
C HIS A 34 -21.25 30.71 16.34
N GLU A 35 -20.75 30.16 17.44
CA GLU A 35 -19.33 29.82 17.58
C GLU A 35 -18.92 28.73 16.57
N CYS A 36 -17.62 28.71 16.26
CA CYS A 36 -17.02 27.70 15.39
C CYS A 36 -17.18 26.31 16.03
N GLN A 37 -17.67 25.34 15.25
CA GLN A 37 -17.99 24.01 15.76
C GLN A 37 -16.78 23.07 15.72
N ALA A 38 -16.57 22.32 16.80
CA ALA A 38 -15.55 21.27 16.87
C ALA A 38 -16.11 19.96 16.26
N LEU A 39 -15.70 19.60 15.04
CA LEU A 39 -16.25 18.45 14.30
C LEU A 39 -15.21 17.35 14.07
N ARG A 40 -15.63 16.07 14.08
CA ARG A 40 -14.73 14.96 13.68
C ARG A 40 -14.47 15.07 12.16
N PRO A 41 -13.22 14.90 11.70
CA PRO A 41 -12.93 14.83 10.27
C PRO A 41 -13.58 13.62 9.63
N VAL A 42 -14.30 13.81 8.52
CA VAL A 42 -14.91 12.77 7.69
C VAL A 42 -14.90 13.25 6.23
N ASN A 43 -14.69 12.36 5.27
CA ASN A 43 -14.90 12.64 3.85
C ASN A 43 -15.31 11.37 3.09
N ASP A 44 -15.49 11.48 1.78
CA ASP A 44 -15.91 10.37 0.91
C ASP A 44 -15.03 9.10 1.01
N TYR A 45 -13.81 9.20 1.54
CA TYR A 45 -12.84 8.11 1.64
C TYR A 45 -12.36 7.85 3.08
N TYR A 46 -12.83 8.61 4.08
CA TYR A 46 -12.38 8.50 5.46
C TYR A 46 -13.53 8.65 6.45
N ASP A 47 -13.69 7.62 7.28
CA ASP A 47 -14.41 7.62 8.53
C ASP A 47 -13.58 6.84 9.56
N GLU A 48 -13.40 7.41 10.75
CA GLU A 48 -12.66 6.76 11.84
C GLU A 48 -13.23 5.38 12.22
N GLN A 49 -14.53 5.19 12.01
CA GLN A 49 -15.25 3.96 12.34
C GLN A 49 -14.88 2.80 11.43
N ILE A 50 -14.25 3.04 10.27
CA ILE A 50 -13.83 1.96 9.37
C ILE A 50 -12.80 1.06 10.05
N LEU A 51 -11.71 1.64 10.57
CA LEU A 51 -10.68 0.83 11.25
C LEU A 51 -11.17 0.36 12.62
N LEU A 52 -11.92 1.18 13.37
CA LEU A 52 -12.40 0.78 14.69
C LEU A 52 -13.45 -0.35 14.60
N GLY A 53 -14.35 -0.29 13.63
CA GLY A 53 -15.33 -1.34 13.34
C GLY A 53 -14.67 -2.63 12.87
N LEU A 54 -13.59 -2.54 12.07
CA LEU A 54 -12.77 -3.70 11.74
C LEU A 54 -12.23 -4.40 13.00
N ILE A 55 -11.72 -3.62 13.98
CA ILE A 55 -11.22 -4.18 15.25
C ILE A 55 -12.36 -4.75 16.09
N ASP A 56 -13.52 -4.09 16.15
CA ASP A 56 -14.68 -4.57 16.90
C ASP A 56 -15.26 -5.88 16.34
N GLY A 57 -15.14 -6.10 15.03
CA GLY A 57 -15.54 -7.33 14.35
C GLY A 57 -14.49 -8.45 14.36
N ALA A 58 -13.32 -8.23 14.96
CA ALA A 58 -12.25 -9.22 15.00
C ALA A 58 -12.52 -10.32 16.03
N VAL A 59 -12.10 -11.55 15.72
CA VAL A 59 -12.29 -12.74 16.58
C VAL A 59 -11.04 -13.14 17.37
N ASP A 60 -9.91 -12.46 17.16
CA ASP A 60 -8.62 -12.81 17.75
C ASP A 60 -8.34 -12.08 19.07
N GLU A 61 -7.56 -12.72 19.94
CA GLU A 61 -7.05 -12.15 21.20
C GLU A 61 -6.11 -10.94 20.99
N SER A 62 -5.58 -10.77 19.77
CA SER A 62 -4.72 -9.65 19.38
C SER A 62 -5.49 -8.34 19.12
N ALA A 63 -6.83 -8.38 19.07
CA ALA A 63 -7.67 -7.21 18.77
C ALA A 63 -7.40 -5.99 19.69
N PRO A 64 -7.13 -6.12 21.01
CA PRO A 64 -6.78 -4.97 21.84
C PRO A 64 -5.47 -4.28 21.40
N GLY A 65 -4.46 -5.05 20.97
CA GLY A 65 -3.21 -4.50 20.43
C GLY A 65 -3.41 -3.81 19.09
N ALA A 66 -4.27 -4.37 18.23
CA ALA A 66 -4.63 -3.78 16.95
C ALA A 66 -5.41 -2.46 17.08
N ARG A 67 -6.14 -2.25 18.19
CA ARG A 67 -6.83 -0.97 18.45
C ARG A 67 -5.88 0.22 18.51
N TYR A 68 -4.75 0.08 19.21
CA TYR A 68 -3.75 1.15 19.31
C TYR A 68 -3.21 1.54 17.92
N ILE A 69 -2.95 0.53 17.09
CA ILE A 69 -2.49 0.71 15.71
C ILE A 69 -3.56 1.43 14.87
N ALA A 70 -4.82 1.01 14.98
CA ALA A 70 -5.94 1.65 14.29
C ALA A 70 -6.14 3.12 14.71
N GLU A 71 -6.01 3.43 15.99
CA GLU A 71 -6.08 4.80 16.51
C GLU A 71 -4.92 5.66 16.01
N ALA A 72 -3.70 5.12 15.98
CA ALA A 72 -2.54 5.80 15.43
C ALA A 72 -2.71 6.09 13.93
N LEU A 73 -3.15 5.10 13.15
CA LEU A 73 -3.45 5.26 11.72
C LEU A 73 -4.53 6.30 11.48
N ASN A 74 -5.65 6.23 12.20
CA ASN A 74 -6.73 7.22 12.12
C ASN A 74 -6.19 8.63 12.34
N ARG A 75 -5.42 8.84 13.41
CA ARG A 75 -4.88 10.16 13.73
C ARG A 75 -3.92 10.69 12.66
N ARG A 76 -3.13 9.81 12.04
CA ARG A 76 -2.23 10.16 10.94
C ARG A 76 -2.99 10.46 9.65
N ILE A 77 -4.07 9.75 9.36
CA ILE A 77 -4.95 10.02 8.22
C ILE A 77 -5.63 11.39 8.41
N GLU A 78 -6.20 11.64 9.59
CA GLU A 78 -6.77 12.94 9.98
C GLU A 78 -5.76 14.08 9.77
N GLY A 79 -4.52 13.86 10.21
CA GLY A 79 -3.43 14.81 10.04
C GLY A 79 -3.19 15.17 8.58
N ARG A 80 -3.29 14.21 7.65
CA ARG A 80 -3.12 14.43 6.20
C ARG A 80 -4.33 15.10 5.56
N ILE A 81 -5.54 14.62 5.84
CA ILE A 81 -6.76 15.15 5.19
C ILE A 81 -7.16 16.55 5.70
N CYS A 82 -6.67 16.94 6.89
CA CYS A 82 -6.88 18.28 7.43
C CYS A 82 -5.77 19.27 7.02
N LEU A 83 -4.76 18.86 6.24
CA LEU A 83 -3.76 19.80 5.69
C LEU A 83 -4.44 20.76 4.71
N SER A 84 -4.39 22.03 5.07
CA SER A 84 -5.12 23.12 4.44
C SER A 84 -4.39 23.68 3.22
N SER A 85 -4.40 22.97 2.09
CA SER A 85 -3.80 23.46 0.82
C SER A 85 -4.66 23.26 -0.43
N GLY A 86 -5.96 22.99 -0.28
CA GLY A 86 -6.89 22.97 -1.41
C GLY A 86 -7.17 24.37 -2.00
N PRO A 87 -7.58 24.46 -3.28
CA PRO A 87 -7.87 25.74 -3.95
C PRO A 87 -9.03 26.53 -3.32
N ASP A 88 -9.84 25.89 -2.47
CA ASP A 88 -10.99 26.50 -1.79
C ASP A 88 -10.72 26.95 -0.34
N VAL A 89 -9.45 26.99 0.09
CA VAL A 89 -9.08 27.41 1.44
C VAL A 89 -8.80 28.93 1.47
N PRO A 90 -9.36 29.71 2.41
CA PRO A 90 -8.68 30.90 2.93
C PRO A 90 -7.43 30.40 3.65
N GLY A 91 -6.35 30.11 2.92
CA GLY A 91 -5.18 29.35 3.41
C GLY A 91 -4.78 29.75 4.82
N GLY A 92 -5.12 28.97 5.84
CA GLY A 92 -4.85 29.22 7.26
C GLY A 92 -5.16 30.63 7.79
N VAL A 93 -5.88 31.47 7.05
CA VAL A 93 -5.98 32.90 7.28
C VAL A 93 -7.43 33.31 7.08
N GLU A 94 -8.05 33.79 8.15
CA GLU A 94 -9.35 34.45 8.10
C GLU A 94 -9.33 35.54 7.01
N ARG A 95 -10.23 35.43 6.03
CA ARG A 95 -10.39 36.42 4.96
C ARG A 95 -11.76 37.06 5.07
N LYS A 96 -11.81 38.39 5.01
CA LYS A 96 -13.07 39.15 5.00
C LYS A 96 -14.04 38.56 3.96
N GLY A 97 -15.29 38.31 4.36
CA GLY A 97 -16.33 37.68 3.55
C GLY A 97 -16.54 36.19 3.83
N LEU A 98 -15.59 35.48 4.45
CA LEU A 98 -15.77 34.09 4.87
C LEU A 98 -15.34 33.89 6.33
N MET A 99 -16.20 33.28 7.13
CA MET A 99 -15.93 32.89 8.50
C MET A 99 -15.82 31.37 8.58
N GLN A 100 -14.74 30.84 9.17
CA GLN A 100 -14.63 29.41 9.37
C GLN A 100 -15.67 28.95 10.39
N ALA A 101 -16.52 28.01 9.98
CA ALA A 101 -17.64 27.55 10.79
C ALA A 101 -17.38 26.23 11.54
N ALA A 102 -16.30 25.54 11.19
CA ALA A 102 -15.85 24.36 11.91
C ALA A 102 -14.32 24.20 11.95
N PHE A 103 -13.82 23.61 13.03
CA PHE A 103 -12.43 23.20 13.21
C PHE A 103 -12.37 21.70 13.55
N PRO A 104 -11.25 21.02 13.22
CA PRO A 104 -11.15 19.59 13.46
C PRO A 104 -11.02 19.30 14.95
N ARG A 105 -11.88 18.41 15.45
CA ARG A 105 -11.81 17.83 16.80
C ARG A 105 -11.18 16.45 16.68
N PHE A 106 -9.92 16.30 17.05
CA PHE A 106 -9.22 15.01 17.05
C PHE A 106 -9.51 14.22 18.35
N ARG A 107 -9.44 12.88 18.30
CA ARG A 107 -9.46 12.04 19.53
C ARG A 107 -8.20 12.23 20.35
N SER A 108 -7.07 12.34 19.67
CA SER A 108 -5.77 12.69 20.25
C SER A 108 -5.21 13.91 19.54
N THR A 109 -4.70 14.88 20.30
CA THR A 109 -4.04 16.06 19.73
C THR A 109 -2.65 15.72 19.20
N GLU A 110 -1.98 14.76 19.83
CA GLU A 110 -0.65 14.29 19.45
C GLU A 110 -0.70 13.54 18.11
N LEU A 111 0.29 13.79 17.25
CA LEU A 111 0.48 13.01 16.03
C LEU A 111 1.46 11.88 16.35
N PRO A 112 1.01 10.61 16.40
CA PRO A 112 1.90 9.51 16.73
C PRO A 112 2.87 9.23 15.58
N ASP A 113 3.98 8.59 15.94
CA ASP A 113 4.90 8.01 14.97
C ASP A 113 4.16 7.01 14.05
N PRO A 114 4.63 6.83 12.80
CA PRO A 114 4.06 5.83 11.92
C PRO A 114 4.22 4.44 12.53
N PRO A 115 3.18 3.58 12.50
CA PRO A 115 3.33 2.19 12.89
C PRO A 115 4.45 1.51 12.11
N ILE A 116 5.23 0.69 12.80
CA ILE A 116 6.33 -0.06 12.20
C ILE A 116 5.86 -1.39 11.58
N ASP A 117 6.69 -2.00 10.75
CA ASP A 117 6.33 -3.14 9.87
C ASP A 117 5.59 -4.29 10.61
N TRP A 118 6.01 -4.64 11.84
CA TRP A 118 5.38 -5.72 12.60
C TRP A 118 4.07 -5.31 13.28
N GLU A 119 3.86 -4.03 13.56
CA GLU A 119 2.59 -3.50 14.03
C GLU A 119 1.57 -3.53 12.89
N MET A 120 1.98 -3.07 11.71
CA MET A 120 1.16 -3.16 10.50
C MET A 120 0.81 -4.61 10.16
N ARG A 121 1.78 -5.53 10.26
CA ARG A 121 1.52 -6.97 10.13
C ARG A 121 0.45 -7.48 11.10
N THR A 122 0.46 -7.00 12.35
CA THR A 122 -0.55 -7.39 13.36
C THR A 122 -1.96 -6.99 12.90
N LEU A 123 -2.11 -5.80 12.34
CA LEU A 123 -3.38 -5.34 11.76
C LEU A 123 -3.76 -6.15 10.51
N LEU A 124 -2.79 -6.43 9.64
CA LEU A 124 -3.02 -7.16 8.38
C LEU A 124 -3.42 -8.62 8.60
N CYS A 125 -2.86 -9.27 9.62
CA CYS A 125 -3.15 -10.66 9.97
C CYS A 125 -4.40 -10.82 10.85
N LEU A 126 -5.02 -9.72 11.32
CA LEU A 126 -6.19 -9.76 12.19
C LEU A 126 -7.35 -10.48 11.49
N ARG A 127 -7.90 -11.52 12.13
CA ARG A 127 -9.03 -12.28 11.59
C ARG A 127 -10.34 -11.56 11.83
N VAL A 128 -10.97 -11.16 10.74
CA VAL A 128 -12.25 -10.45 10.68
C VAL A 128 -13.16 -11.16 9.68
N PRO A 129 -14.11 -12.00 10.14
CA PRO A 129 -14.99 -12.76 9.25
C PRO A 129 -15.83 -11.89 8.31
N ASN A 130 -16.16 -10.66 8.72
CA ASN A 130 -16.90 -9.73 7.88
C ASN A 130 -16.02 -9.19 6.73
N ARG A 131 -16.23 -9.72 5.53
CA ARG A 131 -15.54 -9.27 4.30
C ARG A 131 -15.79 -7.79 3.96
N ALA A 132 -16.96 -7.24 4.27
CA ALA A 132 -17.27 -5.83 3.96
C ALA A 132 -16.42 -4.88 4.81
N ASP A 133 -16.24 -5.19 6.09
CA ASP A 133 -15.41 -4.41 7.00
C ASP A 133 -13.93 -4.46 6.58
N ARG A 134 -13.44 -5.66 6.20
CA ARG A 134 -12.09 -5.81 5.63
C ARG A 134 -11.91 -5.03 4.34
N HIS A 135 -12.88 -5.04 3.44
CA HIS A 135 -12.80 -4.31 2.17
C HIS A 135 -12.79 -2.79 2.36
N ALA A 136 -13.60 -2.27 3.28
CA ALA A 136 -13.61 -0.86 3.64
C ALA A 136 -12.26 -0.43 4.23
N ALA A 137 -11.70 -1.22 5.13
CA ALA A 137 -10.38 -0.98 5.71
C ALA A 137 -9.25 -1.05 4.67
N MET A 138 -9.27 -2.05 3.77
CA MET A 138 -8.32 -2.14 2.65
C MET A 138 -8.36 -0.89 1.79
N THR A 139 -9.56 -0.41 1.42
CA THR A 139 -9.73 0.81 0.62
C THR A 139 -9.15 2.04 1.31
N LEU A 140 -9.37 2.17 2.62
CA LEU A 140 -8.84 3.28 3.41
C LEU A 140 -7.30 3.28 3.52
N LEU A 141 -6.73 2.08 3.62
CA LEU A 141 -5.28 1.86 3.78
C LEU A 141 -4.51 1.75 2.46
N ASN A 142 -5.21 1.66 1.33
CA ASN A 142 -4.56 1.58 0.03
C ASN A 142 -3.64 2.80 -0.20
N ASP A 143 -2.46 2.55 -0.77
CA ASP A 143 -1.42 3.54 -1.07
C ASP A 143 -0.86 4.31 0.15
N ARG A 144 -1.03 3.79 1.38
CA ARG A 144 -0.42 4.39 2.57
C ARG A 144 1.04 3.96 2.70
N ASP A 145 1.94 4.92 2.93
CA ASP A 145 3.37 4.64 3.11
C ASP A 145 3.66 3.67 4.25
N GLU A 146 2.83 3.67 5.30
CA GLU A 146 2.90 2.74 6.42
C GLU A 146 2.63 1.29 6.03
N LEU A 147 1.83 1.05 4.98
CA LEU A 147 1.48 -0.29 4.50
C LEU A 147 2.58 -0.92 3.63
N LEU A 148 3.33 -0.07 2.91
CA LEU A 148 4.26 -0.48 1.86
C LEU A 148 5.27 -1.58 2.26
N PRO A 149 5.85 -1.62 3.48
CA PRO A 149 6.78 -2.68 3.88
C PRO A 149 6.17 -4.08 3.81
N ASN A 150 4.89 -4.22 4.13
CA ASN A 150 4.18 -5.48 4.11
C ASN A 150 3.47 -5.71 2.77
N ILE A 151 2.82 -4.67 2.23
CA ILE A 151 2.08 -4.72 0.97
C ILE A 151 2.33 -3.43 0.18
N GLY A 152 3.22 -3.49 -0.81
CA GLY A 152 3.44 -2.44 -1.79
C GLY A 152 2.56 -2.62 -3.02
N CYS A 153 2.49 -3.84 -3.57
CA CYS A 153 1.61 -4.18 -4.68
C CYS A 153 1.22 -5.67 -4.69
N THR A 154 0.41 -6.06 -5.68
CA THR A 154 0.09 -7.47 -5.97
C THR A 154 0.66 -7.82 -7.34
N ILE A 155 1.56 -8.80 -7.37
CA ILE A 155 2.19 -9.34 -8.59
C ILE A 155 1.34 -10.46 -9.19
N ARG A 156 1.56 -10.73 -10.48
CA ARG A 156 0.89 -11.82 -11.21
C ARG A 156 1.91 -12.73 -11.87
N SER A 157 1.83 -14.02 -11.55
CA SER A 157 2.65 -15.09 -12.14
C SER A 157 1.76 -16.04 -12.94
N GLY A 158 1.79 -15.90 -14.27
CA GLY A 158 0.99 -16.73 -15.19
C GLY A 158 1.54 -18.15 -15.38
N PRO A 159 0.84 -19.02 -16.12
CA PRO A 159 1.26 -20.41 -16.33
C PRO A 159 2.55 -20.58 -17.16
N GLY A 160 2.94 -19.57 -17.93
CA GLY A 160 4.19 -19.55 -18.70
C GLY A 160 5.38 -18.96 -17.95
N ARG A 161 5.37 -19.03 -16.62
CA ARG A 161 6.37 -18.42 -15.72
C ARG A 161 7.77 -18.99 -15.90
N GLY A 162 8.77 -18.19 -15.51
CA GLY A 162 10.18 -18.60 -15.51
C GLY A 162 10.52 -19.62 -14.40
N PRO A 163 11.75 -20.14 -14.41
CA PRO A 163 12.20 -21.15 -13.43
C PRO A 163 12.12 -20.70 -11.97
N LEU A 164 12.50 -19.46 -11.65
CA LEU A 164 12.45 -18.99 -10.25
C LEU A 164 11.01 -18.82 -9.78
N ALA A 165 10.16 -18.22 -10.60
CA ALA A 165 8.74 -18.11 -10.35
C ALA A 165 8.11 -19.50 -10.14
N GLN A 166 8.47 -20.49 -10.95
CA GLN A 166 7.98 -21.86 -10.81
C GLN A 166 8.44 -22.52 -9.51
N GLU A 167 9.69 -22.30 -9.09
CA GLU A 167 10.20 -22.80 -7.83
C GLU A 167 9.43 -22.20 -6.65
N TRP A 168 9.23 -20.88 -6.66
CA TRP A 168 8.46 -20.19 -5.64
C TRP A 168 6.99 -20.65 -5.59
N VAL A 169 6.30 -20.73 -6.74
CA VAL A 169 4.92 -21.21 -6.80
C VAL A 169 4.79 -22.65 -6.29
N THR A 170 5.75 -23.53 -6.58
CA THR A 170 5.76 -24.91 -6.09
C THR A 170 5.89 -25.00 -4.57
N ARG A 171 6.52 -24.00 -3.93
CA ARG A 171 6.69 -23.94 -2.47
C ARG A 171 5.40 -23.58 -1.74
N LEU A 172 4.51 -22.81 -2.38
CA LEU A 172 3.29 -22.33 -1.75
C LEU A 172 2.41 -23.48 -1.25
N LYS A 173 1.70 -23.24 -0.15
CA LYS A 173 0.79 -24.22 0.45
C LYS A 173 -0.65 -23.73 0.40
N PRO A 174 -1.62 -24.59 0.06
CA PRO A 174 -3.03 -24.21 0.08
C PRO A 174 -3.53 -24.07 1.53
N ILE A 175 -4.31 -23.01 1.79
CA ILE A 175 -4.89 -22.72 3.12
C ILE A 175 -6.28 -23.38 3.28
N GLY A 176 -6.93 -23.73 2.17
CA GLY A 176 -8.21 -24.48 2.15
C GLY A 176 -9.46 -23.66 2.46
N SER A 177 -9.35 -22.52 3.15
CA SER A 177 -10.45 -21.57 3.41
C SER A 177 -9.98 -20.12 3.26
N ASP A 178 -10.93 -19.17 3.34
CA ASP A 178 -10.61 -17.76 3.50
C ASP A 178 -9.74 -17.58 4.76
N PRO A 179 -8.57 -16.91 4.68
CA PRO A 179 -7.76 -16.61 5.85
C PRO A 179 -8.46 -15.60 6.80
N GLU A 180 -9.51 -14.93 6.35
CA GLU A 180 -10.26 -13.91 7.09
C GLU A 180 -9.40 -12.72 7.53
N SER A 181 -8.18 -12.60 7.01
CA SER A 181 -7.25 -11.54 7.33
C SER A 181 -7.54 -10.27 6.53
N LEU A 182 -7.19 -9.10 7.05
CA LEU A 182 -7.23 -7.86 6.26
C LEU A 182 -6.29 -7.91 5.04
N GLY A 183 -5.08 -8.46 5.21
CA GLY A 183 -4.06 -8.53 4.16
C GLY A 183 -4.50 -9.32 2.93
N SER A 184 -5.32 -10.35 3.11
CA SER A 184 -5.83 -11.15 1.99
C SER A 184 -6.70 -10.33 1.03
N MET A 185 -7.37 -9.27 1.49
CA MET A 185 -8.16 -8.40 0.60
C MET A 185 -7.33 -7.76 -0.52
N PHE A 186 -6.03 -7.51 -0.28
CA PHE A 186 -5.14 -6.92 -1.29
C PHE A 186 -4.77 -7.90 -2.41
N ALA A 187 -4.66 -9.20 -2.10
CA ALA A 187 -4.54 -10.23 -3.13
C ALA A 187 -5.86 -10.38 -3.89
N GLU A 188 -6.98 -10.38 -3.16
CA GLU A 188 -8.33 -10.51 -3.72
C GLU A 188 -8.69 -9.37 -4.69
N ALA A 189 -8.18 -8.16 -4.46
CA ALA A 189 -8.43 -6.99 -5.29
C ALA A 189 -7.99 -7.15 -6.77
N LYS A 190 -7.18 -8.17 -7.09
CA LYS A 190 -6.82 -8.52 -8.48
C LYS A 190 -7.84 -9.41 -9.20
N LEU A 191 -8.77 -10.01 -8.47
CA LEU A 191 -9.84 -10.80 -9.05
C LEU A 191 -10.93 -9.88 -9.62
N THR A 192 -11.42 -10.21 -10.81
CA THR A 192 -12.62 -9.56 -11.36
C THR A 192 -13.86 -9.99 -10.59
N THR A 193 -14.95 -9.22 -10.68
CA THR A 193 -16.25 -9.59 -10.11
C THR A 193 -16.71 -10.98 -10.57
N GLU A 194 -16.42 -11.34 -11.82
CA GLU A 194 -16.73 -12.66 -12.38
C GLU A 194 -15.90 -13.77 -11.72
N GLN A 195 -14.61 -13.55 -11.52
CA GLN A 195 -13.72 -14.50 -10.84
C GLN A 195 -14.10 -14.68 -9.36
N LEU A 196 -14.50 -13.62 -8.68
CA LEU A 196 -15.02 -13.70 -7.32
C LEU A 196 -16.28 -14.57 -7.24
N GLY A 197 -17.19 -14.43 -8.21
CA GLY A 197 -18.43 -15.20 -8.27
C GLY A 197 -18.26 -16.66 -8.71
N SER A 198 -17.20 -16.99 -9.46
CA SER A 198 -17.01 -18.34 -10.02
C SER A 198 -16.50 -19.36 -9.01
N ALA A 199 -15.90 -18.91 -7.89
CA ALA A 199 -15.20 -19.75 -6.92
C ALA A 199 -14.12 -20.68 -7.53
N GLN A 200 -13.61 -20.35 -8.72
CA GLN A 200 -12.55 -21.11 -9.41
C GLN A 200 -11.16 -20.59 -9.04
N TRP A 201 -10.93 -20.42 -7.75
CA TRP A 201 -9.67 -19.94 -7.18
C TRP A 201 -9.56 -20.41 -5.72
N SER A 202 -8.35 -20.36 -5.17
CA SER A 202 -8.07 -20.81 -3.81
C SER A 202 -6.98 -19.97 -3.16
N TRP A 203 -6.98 -19.94 -1.82
CA TRP A 203 -5.99 -19.24 -1.00
C TRP A 203 -4.74 -20.06 -0.77
N TRP A 204 -3.59 -19.40 -0.85
CA TRP A 204 -2.26 -19.98 -0.67
C TRP A 204 -1.40 -19.09 0.22
N GLU A 205 -0.50 -19.72 0.96
CA GLU A 205 0.49 -19.06 1.81
C GLU A 205 1.92 -19.41 1.40
N ASP A 206 2.84 -18.47 1.61
CA ASP A 206 4.27 -18.73 1.65
C ASP A 206 4.71 -18.84 3.11
N TYR A 207 5.02 -20.06 3.57
CA TYR A 207 5.39 -20.29 4.96
C TYR A 207 6.73 -19.64 5.36
N GLU A 208 7.56 -19.26 4.38
CA GLU A 208 8.81 -18.51 4.60
C GLU A 208 8.62 -16.99 4.58
N ASN A 209 7.50 -16.50 4.03
CA ASN A 209 7.13 -15.09 4.04
C ASN A 209 5.69 -14.93 4.53
N PRO A 210 5.49 -14.73 5.84
CA PRO A 210 4.15 -14.67 6.40
C PRO A 210 3.41 -13.35 6.11
N ASP A 211 4.05 -12.41 5.39
CA ASP A 211 3.45 -11.17 4.90
C ASP A 211 2.98 -11.30 3.44
N CYS A 212 3.01 -12.52 2.89
CA CYS A 212 2.56 -12.82 1.53
C CYS A 212 1.23 -13.57 1.54
N TRP A 213 0.18 -12.88 1.12
CA TRP A 213 -1.11 -13.48 0.75
C TRP A 213 -1.13 -13.78 -0.75
N ALA A 214 -1.47 -15.01 -1.11
CA ALA A 214 -1.54 -15.45 -2.49
C ALA A 214 -2.88 -16.12 -2.83
N ILE A 215 -3.32 -15.92 -4.07
CA ILE A 215 -4.48 -16.58 -4.68
C ILE A 215 -3.99 -17.33 -5.90
N ARG A 216 -4.47 -18.56 -6.09
CA ARG A 216 -4.25 -19.32 -7.31
C ARG A 216 -5.58 -19.58 -8.00
N SER A 217 -5.70 -19.17 -9.25
CA SER A 217 -6.84 -19.47 -10.11
C SER A 217 -6.77 -20.90 -10.67
N ALA A 218 -7.88 -21.38 -11.22
CA ALA A 218 -7.95 -22.69 -11.88
C ALA A 218 -7.00 -22.82 -13.09
N ASP A 219 -6.71 -21.71 -13.79
CA ASP A 219 -5.80 -21.66 -14.95
C ASP A 219 -4.32 -21.56 -14.54
N ASP A 220 -4.03 -21.92 -13.30
CA ASP A 220 -2.71 -21.84 -12.70
C ASP A 220 -2.14 -20.41 -12.63
N VAL A 221 -2.95 -19.35 -12.66
CA VAL A 221 -2.41 -17.98 -12.42
C VAL A 221 -2.29 -17.75 -10.92
N VAL A 222 -1.14 -17.24 -10.46
CA VAL A 222 -0.92 -16.87 -9.06
C VAL A 222 -0.85 -15.36 -8.94
N ASP A 223 -1.79 -14.76 -8.21
CA ASP A 223 -1.76 -13.36 -7.79
C ASP A 223 -1.29 -13.30 -6.33
N ALA A 224 -0.24 -12.53 -6.03
CA ALA A 224 0.36 -12.50 -4.69
C ALA A 224 0.78 -11.11 -4.26
N THR A 225 0.52 -10.79 -3.01
CA THR A 225 0.97 -9.53 -2.38
C THR A 225 2.48 -9.56 -2.15
N VAL A 226 3.12 -8.42 -2.39
CA VAL A 226 4.55 -8.21 -2.12
C VAL A 226 4.72 -6.86 -1.43
N GLY A 227 5.53 -6.82 -0.38
CA GLY A 227 5.96 -5.60 0.28
C GLY A 227 7.06 -4.87 -0.50
N THR A 228 7.57 -3.80 0.09
CA THR A 228 8.82 -3.14 -0.35
C THR A 228 10.07 -3.76 0.26
N ARG A 229 9.90 -4.79 1.08
CA ARG A 229 10.98 -5.62 1.63
C ARG A 229 10.48 -7.04 1.88
N ILE A 230 11.41 -7.95 2.18
CA ILE A 230 11.09 -9.30 2.66
C ILE A 230 11.55 -9.41 4.12
N PRO A 231 10.67 -9.79 5.06
CA PRO A 231 11.03 -9.91 6.47
C PRO A 231 12.01 -11.07 6.71
N GLY A 232 12.96 -10.88 7.64
CA GLY A 232 13.78 -11.97 8.18
C GLY A 232 14.94 -12.46 7.30
N ILE A 233 15.24 -11.78 6.18
CA ILE A 233 16.34 -12.15 5.27
C ILE A 233 17.49 -11.15 5.25
N ASP A 234 17.58 -10.28 6.25
CA ASP A 234 18.69 -9.34 6.42
C ASP A 234 20.05 -10.06 6.44
N GLY A 235 21.04 -9.46 5.76
CA GLY A 235 22.40 -10.02 5.64
C GLY A 235 22.54 -11.11 4.57
N ARG A 236 21.45 -11.49 3.89
CA ARG A 236 21.49 -12.27 2.64
C ARG A 236 21.68 -11.33 1.45
N TRP A 237 21.94 -11.88 0.27
CA TRP A 237 22.07 -11.10 -0.95
C TRP A 237 21.56 -11.84 -2.17
N LEU A 238 21.10 -11.08 -3.16
CA LEU A 238 20.68 -11.56 -4.46
C LEU A 238 21.85 -12.20 -5.22
N VAL A 239 21.65 -13.40 -5.74
CA VAL A 239 22.61 -14.09 -6.62
C VAL A 239 22.11 -14.24 -8.05
N GLU A 240 20.82 -14.39 -8.30
CA GLU A 240 20.24 -14.40 -9.65
C GLU A 240 18.83 -13.81 -9.61
N PHE A 241 18.34 -13.32 -10.74
CA PHE A 241 16.97 -12.82 -10.84
C PHE A 241 16.35 -13.10 -12.21
N GLU A 242 15.02 -13.05 -12.24
CA GLU A 242 14.24 -13.09 -13.47
C GLU A 242 13.08 -12.09 -13.40
N LEU A 243 12.68 -11.60 -14.57
CA LEU A 243 11.53 -10.75 -14.82
C LEU A 243 10.62 -11.46 -15.83
N ASP A 244 9.34 -11.57 -15.49
CA ASP A 244 8.33 -12.17 -16.35
C ASP A 244 8.15 -11.39 -17.67
N LYS A 245 7.70 -12.08 -18.72
CA LYS A 245 7.46 -11.54 -20.06
C LYS A 245 6.58 -10.28 -20.11
N ASN A 246 5.70 -10.09 -19.14
CA ASN A 246 4.80 -8.93 -19.08
C ASN A 246 5.28 -7.86 -18.07
N GLY A 247 6.37 -8.11 -17.34
CA GLY A 247 6.77 -7.28 -16.20
C GLY A 247 5.78 -7.31 -15.02
N GLU A 248 4.89 -8.30 -14.97
CA GLU A 248 3.86 -8.43 -13.92
C GLU A 248 4.38 -9.12 -12.65
N SER A 249 5.53 -9.79 -12.74
CA SER A 249 6.23 -10.41 -11.61
C SER A 249 7.73 -10.53 -11.90
N ALA A 250 8.52 -10.55 -10.84
CA ALA A 250 9.96 -10.72 -10.88
C ALA A 250 10.36 -11.49 -9.62
N PHE A 251 11.40 -12.31 -9.75
CA PHE A 251 11.83 -13.20 -8.69
C PHE A 251 13.34 -13.16 -8.59
N PHE A 252 13.85 -13.39 -7.40
CA PHE A 252 15.29 -13.51 -7.20
C PHE A 252 15.62 -14.67 -6.28
N ARG A 253 16.81 -15.23 -6.46
CA ARG A 253 17.39 -16.19 -5.53
C ARG A 253 18.37 -15.49 -4.62
N ASP A 254 18.30 -15.78 -3.34
CA ASP A 254 19.31 -15.36 -2.37
C ASP A 254 20.52 -16.31 -2.33
N ASN A 255 21.58 -15.89 -1.66
CA ASN A 255 22.80 -16.69 -1.46
C ASN A 255 22.62 -17.92 -0.56
N LYS A 256 21.44 -18.12 0.03
CA LYS A 256 21.04 -19.33 0.77
C LYS A 256 20.24 -20.30 -0.11
N GLY A 257 20.00 -19.95 -1.37
CA GLY A 257 19.30 -20.76 -2.34
C GLY A 257 17.79 -20.56 -2.34
N TRP A 258 17.25 -19.65 -1.52
CA TRP A 258 15.81 -19.41 -1.47
C TRP A 258 15.38 -18.45 -2.57
N VAL A 259 14.27 -18.78 -3.22
CA VAL A 259 13.63 -17.89 -4.20
C VAL A 259 12.53 -17.07 -3.53
N TRP A 260 12.49 -15.80 -3.90
CA TRP A 260 11.53 -14.82 -3.41
C TRP A 260 10.96 -13.99 -4.55
N PRO A 261 9.69 -13.56 -4.48
CA PRO A 261 9.24 -12.44 -5.27
C PRO A 261 10.12 -11.23 -4.98
N MET A 262 10.53 -10.49 -6.02
CA MET A 262 11.26 -9.24 -5.78
C MET A 262 10.33 -8.23 -5.09
N PRO A 263 10.77 -7.62 -3.97
CA PRO A 263 10.00 -6.57 -3.32
C PRO A 263 9.78 -5.39 -4.27
N SER A 264 8.61 -4.80 -4.19
CA SER A 264 8.22 -3.64 -5.01
C SER A 264 8.96 -2.37 -4.58
N MET A 265 9.11 -1.38 -5.47
CA MET A 265 9.68 -0.09 -5.06
C MET A 265 8.71 0.71 -4.18
N ARG A 266 7.43 0.70 -4.57
CA ARG A 266 6.27 1.32 -3.89
C ARG A 266 5.01 0.58 -4.35
N THR A 267 4.07 1.29 -4.95
CA THR A 267 2.85 0.72 -5.57
C THR A 267 3.04 0.32 -7.03
N VAL A 268 4.27 0.43 -7.55
CA VAL A 268 4.66 0.10 -8.91
C VAL A 268 5.64 -1.06 -8.94
N TYR A 269 5.66 -1.78 -10.06
CA TYR A 269 6.52 -2.92 -10.29
C TYR A 269 7.52 -2.69 -11.43
N PHE A 270 8.35 -3.69 -11.71
CA PHE A 270 9.51 -3.58 -12.59
C PHE A 270 9.18 -3.77 -14.08
N ASN A 271 10.06 -3.27 -14.94
CA ASN A 271 10.03 -3.53 -16.38
C ASN A 271 11.45 -3.47 -16.95
N SER A 272 11.66 -3.77 -18.23
CA SER A 272 12.96 -3.72 -18.92
C SER A 272 12.79 -3.35 -20.42
N GLY A 273 13.89 -3.07 -21.13
CA GLY A 273 13.90 -2.89 -22.59
C GLY A 273 13.53 -1.51 -23.14
N TYR A 274 13.53 -0.47 -22.31
CA TYR A 274 13.32 0.92 -22.74
C TYR A 274 13.88 1.92 -21.73
N GLY A 275 14.17 3.16 -22.15
CA GLY A 275 14.55 4.23 -21.24
C GLY A 275 13.35 4.76 -20.42
N GLY A 276 13.38 4.59 -19.10
CA GLY A 276 12.34 5.11 -18.21
C GLY A 276 12.38 4.55 -16.79
N THR A 277 11.34 4.90 -16.00
CA THR A 277 11.29 4.61 -14.57
C THR A 277 11.21 3.12 -14.24
N GLY A 278 10.52 2.30 -15.04
CA GLY A 278 10.40 0.86 -14.77
C GLY A 278 11.75 0.12 -14.80
N PRO A 279 12.53 0.27 -15.88
CA PRO A 279 13.88 -0.30 -15.98
C PRO A 279 14.87 0.30 -14.99
N GLN A 280 14.79 1.62 -14.73
CA GLN A 280 15.58 2.25 -13.68
C GLN A 280 15.30 1.65 -12.29
N ASN A 281 14.03 1.49 -11.93
CA ASN A 281 13.61 0.87 -10.67
C ASN A 281 14.14 -0.57 -10.55
N LEU A 282 14.20 -1.32 -11.65
CA LEU A 282 14.75 -2.67 -11.65
C LEU A 282 16.25 -2.67 -11.35
N VAL A 283 17.02 -1.76 -11.97
CA VAL A 283 18.46 -1.63 -11.68
C VAL A 283 18.69 -1.28 -10.21
N GLU A 284 17.95 -0.30 -9.70
CA GLU A 284 18.04 0.15 -8.30
C GLU A 284 17.69 -0.97 -7.31
N ALA A 285 16.62 -1.73 -7.59
CA ALA A 285 16.23 -2.87 -6.77
C ALA A 285 17.26 -4.00 -6.82
N VAL A 286 17.75 -4.40 -8.00
CA VAL A 286 18.79 -5.42 -8.12
C VAL A 286 20.05 -4.99 -7.38
N THR A 287 20.44 -3.72 -7.49
CA THR A 287 21.61 -3.17 -6.79
C THR A 287 21.46 -3.22 -5.27
N ALA A 288 20.30 -2.78 -4.76
CA ALA A 288 20.01 -2.82 -3.33
C ALA A 288 19.97 -4.27 -2.79
N LEU A 289 19.27 -5.16 -3.48
CA LEU A 289 19.12 -6.57 -3.09
C LEU A 289 20.45 -7.35 -3.20
N ARG A 290 21.33 -6.94 -4.11
CA ARG A 290 22.68 -7.48 -4.25
C ARG A 290 23.58 -7.13 -3.06
N ALA A 291 23.36 -5.97 -2.45
CA ALA A 291 24.04 -5.59 -1.21
C ALA A 291 23.40 -6.27 0.01
N ASN A 292 22.07 -6.20 0.13
CA ASN A 292 21.28 -6.81 1.20
C ASN A 292 19.88 -7.18 0.69
N ALA A 293 19.56 -8.48 0.65
CA ALA A 293 18.26 -8.98 0.19
C ALA A 293 17.08 -8.56 1.09
N GLY A 294 17.34 -8.22 2.36
CA GLY A 294 16.33 -7.71 3.29
C GLY A 294 16.10 -6.20 3.22
N ALA A 295 16.80 -5.50 2.32
CA ALA A 295 16.70 -4.05 2.16
C ALA A 295 15.26 -3.63 1.81
N ASP A 296 14.89 -2.43 2.27
CA ASP A 296 13.63 -1.80 1.93
C ASP A 296 13.79 -0.90 0.72
N MET A 297 13.12 -1.29 -0.37
CA MET A 297 13.23 -0.67 -1.68
C MET A 297 12.74 0.78 -1.71
N ARG A 298 11.93 1.22 -0.72
CA ARG A 298 11.54 2.64 -0.56
C ARG A 298 12.76 3.55 -0.38
N PHE A 299 13.85 3.01 0.14
CA PHE A 299 15.09 3.72 0.43
C PHE A 299 16.25 3.25 -0.46
N ALA A 300 15.96 2.51 -1.54
CA ALA A 300 16.97 2.19 -2.53
C ALA A 300 17.59 3.48 -3.09
N ALA A 301 18.92 3.50 -3.17
CA ALA A 301 19.63 4.66 -3.66
C ALA A 301 19.33 4.85 -5.16
N PRO A 302 19.03 6.09 -5.60
CA PRO A 302 18.81 6.34 -7.02
C PRO A 302 20.09 6.02 -7.80
N MET A 303 19.92 5.41 -8.97
CA MET A 303 21.04 5.15 -9.85
C MET A 303 21.59 6.48 -10.38
N THR A 304 22.90 6.69 -10.25
CA THR A 304 23.58 7.93 -10.67
C THR A 304 24.62 7.72 -11.76
N GLU A 305 25.02 6.47 -12.02
CA GLU A 305 26.03 6.11 -13.03
C GLU A 305 25.53 4.97 -13.92
N GLU A 306 25.88 5.03 -15.21
CA GLU A 306 25.69 3.91 -16.16
C GLU A 306 26.55 2.72 -15.74
N SER A 307 26.00 1.52 -15.84
CA SER A 307 26.65 0.26 -15.47
C SER A 307 26.33 -0.84 -16.50
N PRO A 308 27.16 -1.89 -16.62
CA PRO A 308 26.84 -3.02 -17.50
C PRO A 308 25.48 -3.67 -17.17
N LEU A 309 25.08 -3.65 -15.89
CA LEU A 309 23.75 -4.11 -15.46
C LEU A 309 22.64 -3.20 -16.01
N SER A 310 22.83 -1.87 -15.96
CA SER A 310 21.84 -0.94 -16.50
C SER A 310 21.69 -1.13 -18.00
N ASP A 311 22.79 -1.23 -18.74
CA ASP A 311 22.76 -1.42 -20.20
C ASP A 311 21.95 -2.67 -20.56
N LEU A 312 22.23 -3.80 -19.88
CA LEU A 312 21.46 -5.04 -20.08
C LEU A 312 19.96 -4.85 -19.84
N ILE A 313 19.59 -4.21 -18.73
CA ILE A 313 18.18 -3.99 -18.35
C ILE A 313 17.49 -3.01 -19.30
N PHE A 314 18.18 -1.96 -19.75
CA PHE A 314 17.62 -0.97 -20.67
C PHE A 314 17.47 -1.53 -22.09
N ASP A 315 18.35 -2.43 -22.52
CA ASP A 315 18.36 -2.95 -23.89
C ASP A 315 17.59 -4.27 -24.08
N THR A 316 17.23 -4.97 -23.00
CA THR A 316 16.56 -6.28 -23.08
C THR A 316 15.10 -6.18 -22.69
N SER A 317 14.19 -6.33 -23.66
CA SER A 317 12.75 -6.46 -23.38
C SER A 317 12.44 -7.74 -22.59
N PRO A 318 11.41 -7.74 -21.72
CA PRO A 318 11.05 -8.94 -20.99
C PRO A 318 10.63 -10.10 -21.93
N PRO A 319 10.83 -11.36 -21.55
CA PRO A 319 11.39 -11.81 -20.27
C PRO A 319 12.90 -11.59 -20.17
N LEU A 320 13.38 -11.29 -18.96
CA LEU A 320 14.80 -11.10 -18.68
C LEU A 320 15.21 -12.06 -17.55
N ALA A 321 16.29 -12.80 -17.72
CA ALA A 321 16.84 -13.66 -16.67
C ALA A 321 18.35 -13.48 -16.61
N VAL A 322 18.89 -13.26 -15.40
CA VAL A 322 20.31 -13.03 -15.17
C VAL A 322 20.81 -14.06 -14.17
N SER A 323 21.66 -14.97 -14.65
CA SER A 323 22.26 -16.04 -13.84
C SER A 323 23.27 -15.50 -12.84
N ALA A 324 23.64 -16.31 -11.83
CA ALA A 324 24.64 -15.91 -10.85
C ALA A 324 26.00 -15.52 -11.42
N ALA A 325 26.52 -16.32 -12.37
CA ALA A 325 27.79 -16.02 -13.02
C ALA A 325 27.74 -14.76 -13.91
N GLU A 326 26.54 -14.38 -14.39
CA GLU A 326 26.35 -13.16 -15.14
C GLU A 326 26.20 -11.95 -14.23
N LEU A 327 25.41 -12.08 -13.17
CA LEU A 327 25.28 -11.02 -12.18
C LEU A 327 26.61 -10.69 -11.49
N ASP A 328 27.43 -11.70 -11.18
CA ASP A 328 28.78 -11.50 -10.63
C ASP A 328 29.67 -10.66 -11.57
N ARG A 329 29.46 -10.73 -12.89
CA ARG A 329 30.18 -9.94 -13.89
C ARG A 329 29.61 -8.54 -14.05
N LEU A 330 28.29 -8.40 -14.05
CA LEU A 330 27.58 -7.14 -14.29
C LEU A 330 27.58 -6.22 -13.07
N LEU A 331 27.46 -6.83 -11.88
CA LEU A 331 27.40 -6.14 -10.59
C LEU A 331 28.18 -6.95 -9.53
N PRO A 332 29.52 -6.84 -9.53
CA PRO A 332 30.36 -7.40 -8.48
C PRO A 332 29.95 -6.88 -7.09
N ARG A 333 30.13 -7.70 -6.06
CA ARG A 333 29.88 -7.29 -4.67
C ARG A 333 31.04 -6.50 -4.08
#